data_AF-A0A938TY96-F1
#
_entry.id   AF-A0A938TY96-F1
#
_cell.length_a   1.000
_cell.length_b   1.000
_cell.length_c   1.000
_cell.angle_alpha   90.00
_cell.angle_beta   90.00
_cell.angle_gamma   90.00
#
_symmetry.space_group_name_H-M   'P 1'
#
loop_
_entity.id
_entity.type
_entity.pdbx_description
1 polymer ?
#
loop_
_entity_poly.entity_id
_entity_poly.type
_entity_poly.pdbx_seq_one_letter_code
_entity_poly.pdbx_strand_id
1 'polypeptide(L)'
;MSSHAKPRYSNALRCIGQSLESLDLKAVELKTVGESFVVQGRSKAPQALLEIDKHYTPDDIKALESQGRGKRDSNAGPANLLSLSQVLRLAGNYVDRAGGRLLRVSWQDQSEKIQSVTIQYEACVSEHSEDSQITTVEELSIHIYKQRKRMALGSEKTGTRSLTSTALGHESRN
;
A
#
# COMPACT_ATOMS: atom_id res chain seq x y z
N MET A 1 34.90 7.63 1.33
CA MET A 1 34.07 6.69 0.53
C MET A 1 32.64 6.83 1.02
N SER A 2 31.74 7.44 0.25
CA SER A 2 30.41 7.79 0.74
C SER A 2 29.49 6.55 0.73
N SER A 3 29.22 6.01 1.91
CA SER A 3 28.22 4.95 2.13
C SER A 3 26.82 5.47 1.83
N HIS A 4 26.45 5.44 0.54
CA HIS A 4 25.06 5.62 0.13
C HIS A 4 24.26 4.43 0.65
N ALA A 5 23.62 4.62 1.80
CA ALA A 5 22.70 3.65 2.37
C ALA A 5 21.61 3.35 1.33
N LYS A 6 21.63 2.13 0.79
CA LYS A 6 20.73 1.69 -0.27
C LYS A 6 19.28 1.95 0.18
N PRO A 7 18.45 2.68 -0.60
CA PRO A 7 17.12 3.04 -0.16
C PRO A 7 16.28 1.78 0.03
N ARG A 8 15.71 1.61 1.24
CA ARG A 8 14.83 0.46 1.57
C ARG A 8 13.70 0.36 0.55
N TYR A 9 13.44 -0.84 0.03
CA TYR A 9 12.42 -1.08 -0.98
C TYR A 9 11.05 -0.63 -0.47
N SER A 10 10.73 -0.88 0.81
CA SER A 10 9.49 -0.39 1.43
C SER A 10 9.29 1.12 1.29
N ASN A 11 10.35 1.94 1.34
CA ASN A 11 10.23 3.38 1.18
C ASN A 11 10.15 3.78 -0.30
N ALA A 12 11.01 3.20 -1.16
CA ALA A 12 11.02 3.49 -2.59
C ALA A 12 9.68 3.13 -3.26
N LEU A 13 9.21 1.89 -3.05
CA LEU A 13 7.95 1.39 -3.60
C LEU A 13 6.72 2.15 -3.07
N ARG A 14 6.76 2.62 -1.81
CA ARG A 14 5.72 3.52 -1.27
C ARG A 14 5.68 4.85 -2.02
N CYS A 15 6.84 5.49 -2.23
CA CYS A 15 6.91 6.79 -2.92
C CYS A 15 6.47 6.68 -4.38
N ILE A 16 6.90 5.63 -5.08
CA ILE A 16 6.43 5.30 -6.43
C ILE A 16 4.91 5.11 -6.43
N GLY A 17 4.38 4.27 -5.53
CA GLY A 17 2.93 4.04 -5.44
C GLY A 17 2.12 5.31 -5.23
N GLN A 18 2.59 6.24 -4.38
CA GLN A 18 1.94 7.54 -4.16
C GLN A 18 1.93 8.43 -5.42
N SER A 19 2.99 8.37 -6.24
CA SER A 19 3.03 9.13 -7.50
C SER A 19 2.09 8.56 -8.58
N LEU A 20 1.76 7.27 -8.49
CA LEU A 20 0.89 6.55 -9.43
C LEU A 20 -0.58 6.53 -9.02
N GLU A 21 -0.90 6.77 -7.74
CA GLU A 21 -2.28 6.73 -7.22
C GLU A 21 -3.25 7.70 -7.93
N SER A 22 -2.75 8.83 -8.43
CA SER A 22 -3.55 9.80 -9.20
C SER A 22 -3.96 9.34 -10.61
N LEU A 23 -3.42 8.21 -11.10
CA LEU A 23 -3.58 7.72 -12.47
C LEU A 23 -4.65 6.61 -12.60
N ASP A 24 -5.33 6.29 -11.48
CA ASP A 24 -6.37 5.26 -11.32
C ASP A 24 -6.09 3.94 -12.08
N LEU A 25 -4.91 3.39 -11.82
CA LEU A 25 -4.40 2.19 -12.49
C LEU A 25 -5.15 0.93 -12.03
N LYS A 26 -5.35 0.00 -12.98
CA LYS A 26 -5.85 -1.37 -12.73
C LYS A 26 -4.72 -2.37 -12.56
N ALA A 27 -3.58 -2.15 -13.20
CA ALA A 27 -2.41 -3.00 -13.06
C ALA A 27 -1.12 -2.16 -13.07
N VAL A 28 -0.12 -2.63 -12.34
CA VAL A 28 1.22 -2.04 -12.26
C VAL A 28 2.24 -3.17 -12.23
N GLU A 29 3.19 -3.15 -13.15
CA GLU A 29 4.41 -3.93 -13.10
C GLU A 29 5.59 -3.00 -12.81
N LEU A 30 6.44 -3.40 -11.89
CA LEU A 30 7.63 -2.66 -11.47
C LEU A 30 8.82 -3.62 -11.49
N LYS A 31 9.91 -3.22 -12.14
CA LYS A 31 11.16 -3.99 -12.25
C LYS A 31 12.33 -3.16 -11.75
N THR A 32 13.30 -3.80 -11.12
CA THR A 32 14.58 -3.18 -10.78
C THR A 32 15.56 -3.30 -11.95
N VAL A 33 16.19 -2.20 -12.34
CA VAL A 33 17.25 -2.16 -13.36
C VAL A 33 18.44 -1.43 -12.75
N GLY A 34 19.46 -2.18 -12.35
CA GLY A 34 20.58 -1.66 -11.55
C GLY A 34 20.08 -1.15 -10.19
N GLU A 35 20.15 0.17 -9.98
CA GLU A 35 19.63 0.87 -8.80
C GLU A 35 18.32 1.64 -9.05
N SER A 36 17.83 1.64 -10.29
CA SER A 36 16.62 2.36 -10.69
C SER A 36 15.41 1.42 -10.84
N PHE A 37 14.21 2.00 -10.91
CA PHE A 37 12.97 1.27 -11.09
C PHE A 37 12.31 1.64 -12.42
N VAL A 38 12.01 0.63 -13.25
CA VAL A 38 11.14 0.76 -14.42
C VAL A 38 9.74 0.35 -14.01
N VAL A 39 8.74 1.17 -14.35
CA VAL A 39 7.34 0.94 -13.99
C VAL A 39 6.45 1.02 -15.21
N GLN A 40 5.65 -0.01 -15.41
CA GLN A 40 4.65 -0.14 -16.48
C GLN A 40 3.26 -0.23 -15.86
N GLY A 41 2.38 0.72 -16.19
CA GLY A 41 1.03 0.82 -15.61
C GLY A 41 -0.07 0.75 -16.66
N ARG A 42 -1.21 0.13 -16.33
CA ARG A 42 -2.43 0.10 -17.17
C ARG A 42 -3.60 0.72 -16.43
N SER A 43 -4.31 1.65 -17.09
CA SER A 43 -5.48 2.34 -16.51
C SER A 43 -6.72 1.44 -16.41
N LYS A 44 -7.70 1.82 -15.57
CA LYS A 44 -9.05 1.24 -15.55
C LYS A 44 -9.95 1.72 -16.70
N ALA A 45 -9.62 2.86 -17.32
CA ALA A 45 -10.50 3.49 -18.32
C ALA A 45 -10.52 2.72 -19.66
N PRO A 46 -11.71 2.37 -20.21
CA PRO A 46 -11.82 1.53 -21.40
C PRO A 46 -11.38 2.21 -22.71
N GLN A 47 -11.10 3.52 -22.70
CA GLN A 47 -10.63 4.27 -23.89
C GLN A 47 -9.12 4.53 -23.91
N ALA A 48 -8.35 3.97 -22.96
CA ALA A 48 -6.95 4.34 -22.80
C ALA A 48 -5.98 3.17 -23.03
N LEU A 49 -5.39 3.14 -24.23
CA LEU A 49 -4.08 2.52 -24.52
C LEU A 49 -2.90 3.24 -23.80
N LEU A 50 -3.16 3.91 -22.66
CA LEU A 50 -2.10 4.42 -21.78
C LEU A 50 -1.50 3.24 -21.02
N GLU A 51 -0.59 2.55 -21.69
CA GLU A 51 0.51 1.88 -21.02
C GLU A 51 1.49 2.98 -20.58
N ILE A 52 1.52 3.23 -19.28
CA ILE A 52 2.37 4.26 -18.67
C ILE A 52 3.73 3.62 -18.41
N ASP A 53 4.76 4.01 -19.16
CA ASP A 53 6.14 3.70 -18.82
C ASP A 53 6.77 4.86 -18.03
N LYS A 54 7.36 4.57 -16.88
CA LYS A 54 8.07 5.53 -16.03
C LYS A 54 9.34 4.92 -15.46
N HIS A 55 10.45 5.63 -15.64
CA HIS A 55 11.71 5.33 -14.99
C HIS A 55 11.89 6.22 -13.75
N TYR A 56 12.28 5.63 -12.61
CA TYR A 56 12.60 6.33 -11.37
C TYR A 56 14.03 6.01 -10.95
N THR A 57 14.89 7.01 -10.97
CA THR A 57 16.26 6.94 -10.44
C THR A 57 16.26 7.07 -8.91
N PRO A 58 17.36 6.72 -8.22
CA PRO A 58 17.50 6.96 -6.79
C PRO A 58 17.28 8.42 -6.35
N ASP A 59 17.52 9.40 -7.24
CA ASP A 59 17.28 10.81 -6.94
C ASP A 59 15.79 11.18 -7.04
N ASP A 60 15.09 10.66 -8.05
CA ASP A 60 13.62 10.78 -8.15
C ASP A 60 12.93 10.25 -6.90
N ILE A 61 13.42 9.13 -6.34
CA ILE A 61 12.89 8.57 -5.09
C ILE A 61 13.12 9.51 -3.90
N LYS A 62 14.28 10.16 -3.78
CA LYS A 62 14.55 11.16 -2.73
C LYS A 62 13.68 12.41 -2.89
N ALA A 63 13.47 12.87 -4.13
CA ALA A 63 12.59 13.98 -4.45
C ALA A 63 11.13 13.66 -4.07
N LEU A 64 10.62 12.49 -4.49
CA LEU A 64 9.28 12.00 -4.14
C LEU A 64 9.10 11.82 -2.63
N GLU A 65 10.10 11.31 -1.90
CA GLU A 65 10.02 11.22 -0.45
C GLU A 65 9.93 12.61 0.19
N SER A 66 10.73 13.56 -0.27
CA SER A 66 10.76 14.94 0.25
C SER A 66 9.43 15.65 0.01
N GLN A 67 8.87 15.54 -1.21
CA GLN A 67 7.52 16.01 -1.53
C GLN A 67 6.45 15.32 -0.68
N GLY A 68 6.58 14.01 -0.46
CA GLY A 68 5.70 13.22 0.40
C GLY A 68 5.88 13.46 1.90
N ARG A 69 6.93 14.16 2.34
CA ARG A 69 7.06 14.71 3.70
C ARG A 69 6.21 15.98 3.82
N GLY A 70 6.40 16.97 2.96
CA GLY A 70 5.65 18.24 3.01
C GLY A 70 4.12 18.08 2.85
N LYS A 71 3.64 17.05 2.14
CA LYS A 71 2.20 16.76 2.00
C LYS A 71 1.55 16.09 3.23
N ARG A 72 2.34 15.58 4.19
CA ARG A 72 1.80 14.85 5.36
C ARG A 72 1.18 15.75 6.42
N ASP A 73 1.66 16.98 6.55
CA ASP A 73 1.10 17.96 7.49
C ASP A 73 -0.32 18.44 7.10
N SER A 74 -0.77 18.16 5.87
CA SER A 74 -2.06 18.62 5.33
C SER A 74 -3.11 17.52 5.09
N ASN A 75 -2.74 16.24 5.19
CA ASN A 75 -3.64 15.13 4.82
C ASN A 75 -3.74 14.06 5.93
N ALA A 76 -4.20 14.47 7.10
CA ALA A 76 -4.46 13.60 8.26
C ALA A 76 -5.77 12.79 8.15
N GLY A 77 -6.14 12.38 6.93
CA GLY A 77 -7.27 11.47 6.71
C GLY A 77 -6.95 10.02 7.15
N PRO A 78 -7.98 9.18 7.38
CA PRO A 78 -7.77 7.77 7.71
C PRO A 78 -7.02 7.06 6.58
N ALA A 79 -5.89 6.42 6.91
CA ALA A 79 -5.03 5.79 5.92
C ALA A 79 -5.74 4.64 5.20
N ASN A 80 -5.88 4.74 3.88
CA ASN A 80 -6.40 3.65 3.06
C ASN A 80 -5.36 2.52 2.99
N LEU A 81 -5.54 1.49 3.82
CA LEU A 81 -4.65 0.32 3.91
C LEU A 81 -4.58 -0.52 2.61
N LEU A 82 -5.57 -0.37 1.72
CA LEU A 82 -5.70 -1.11 0.45
C LEU A 82 -5.40 -0.22 -0.77
N SER A 83 -4.74 0.93 -0.53
CA SER A 83 -4.21 1.79 -1.58
C SER A 83 -2.92 1.22 -2.17
N LEU A 84 -2.63 1.56 -3.43
CA LEU A 84 -1.47 1.07 -4.17
C LEU A 84 -0.16 1.33 -3.40
N SER A 85 0.00 2.52 -2.83
CA SER A 85 1.20 2.87 -2.05
C SER A 85 1.40 2.01 -0.80
N GLN A 86 0.33 1.59 -0.13
CA GLN A 86 0.45 0.70 1.04
C GLN A 86 0.71 -0.75 0.63
N VAL A 87 0.07 -1.26 -0.43
CA VAL A 87 0.34 -2.61 -0.94
C VAL A 87 1.78 -2.73 -1.46
N LEU A 88 2.25 -1.74 -2.21
CA LEU A 88 3.65 -1.67 -2.68
C LEU A 88 4.65 -1.47 -1.52
N ARG A 89 4.29 -0.69 -0.48
CA ARG A 89 5.10 -0.59 0.75
C ARG A 89 5.27 -1.94 1.44
N LEU A 90 4.19 -2.72 1.55
CA LEU A 90 4.20 -4.06 2.16
C LEU A 90 5.08 -5.02 1.34
N ALA A 91 4.94 -5.02 0.01
CA ALA A 91 5.79 -5.82 -0.87
C ALA A 91 7.28 -5.49 -0.70
N GLY A 92 7.64 -4.20 -0.67
CA GLY A 92 9.02 -3.78 -0.42
C GLY A 92 9.50 -4.14 0.98
N ASN A 93 8.62 -4.07 2.00
CA ASN A 93 8.99 -4.44 3.37
C ASN A 93 9.23 -5.93 3.56
N TYR A 94 8.54 -6.77 2.77
CA TYR A 94 8.82 -8.21 2.75
C TYR A 94 10.23 -8.49 2.26
N VAL A 95 10.64 -7.91 1.12
CA VAL A 95 12.00 -8.10 0.57
C VAL A 95 13.07 -7.46 1.48
N ASP A 96 12.81 -6.28 2.04
CA ASP A 96 13.69 -5.65 3.04
C ASP A 96 13.94 -6.55 4.26
N ARG A 97 12.94 -7.37 4.67
CA ARG A 97 13.04 -8.30 5.79
C ARG A 97 13.69 -9.63 5.42
N ALA A 98 13.48 -10.10 4.20
CA ALA A 98 14.14 -11.29 3.66
C ALA A 98 15.65 -11.06 3.41
N GLY A 99 16.12 -9.81 3.44
CA GLY A 99 17.50 -9.44 3.09
C GLY A 99 17.83 -9.62 1.61
N GLY A 100 16.81 -9.89 0.78
CA GLY A 100 16.95 -10.20 -0.64
C GLY A 100 17.09 -8.99 -1.54
N ARG A 101 17.37 -9.24 -2.82
CA ARG A 101 17.34 -8.22 -3.87
C ARG A 101 16.03 -8.33 -4.65
N LEU A 102 15.21 -7.28 -4.59
CA LEU A 102 13.98 -7.20 -5.38
C LEU A 102 14.32 -7.31 -6.88
N LEU A 103 13.55 -8.09 -7.63
CA LEU A 103 13.60 -8.15 -9.08
C LEU A 103 12.37 -7.50 -9.71
N ARG A 104 11.18 -7.90 -9.24
CA ARG A 104 9.88 -7.46 -9.80
C ARG A 104 8.78 -7.40 -8.73
N VAL A 105 7.90 -6.43 -8.84
CA VAL A 105 6.58 -6.42 -8.18
C VAL A 105 5.51 -6.25 -9.25
N SER A 106 4.48 -7.07 -9.22
CA SER A 106 3.30 -6.97 -10.08
C SER A 106 2.06 -6.85 -9.22
N TRP A 107 1.30 -5.77 -9.36
CA TRP A 107 0.05 -5.51 -8.65
C TRP A 107 -1.11 -5.43 -9.63
N GLN A 108 -2.26 -5.99 -9.26
CA GLN A 108 -3.48 -6.00 -10.09
C GLN A 108 -4.74 -5.80 -9.23
N ASP A 109 -5.58 -4.83 -9.63
CA ASP A 109 -6.94 -4.63 -9.14
C ASP A 109 -7.89 -5.53 -9.96
N GLN A 110 -7.87 -6.83 -9.65
CA GLN A 110 -8.60 -7.86 -10.41
C GLN A 110 -10.12 -7.61 -10.39
N SER A 111 -10.67 -7.18 -9.25
CA SER A 111 -12.09 -6.82 -9.11
C SER A 111 -12.34 -5.83 -7.96
N GLU A 112 -13.60 -5.39 -7.83
CA GLU A 112 -14.07 -4.63 -6.66
C GLU A 112 -13.76 -5.29 -5.31
N LYS A 113 -13.57 -6.61 -5.29
CA LYS A 113 -13.36 -7.42 -4.09
C LYS A 113 -11.97 -8.03 -3.97
N ILE A 114 -11.16 -8.02 -5.02
CA ILE A 114 -9.87 -8.73 -5.06
C ILE A 114 -8.79 -7.85 -5.68
N GLN A 115 -7.70 -7.70 -4.94
CA GLN A 115 -6.38 -7.31 -5.48
C GLN A 115 -5.45 -8.52 -5.43
N SER A 116 -4.43 -8.53 -6.28
CA SER A 116 -3.29 -9.43 -6.13
C SER A 116 -1.99 -8.66 -6.22
N VAL A 117 -0.97 -9.14 -5.51
CA VAL A 117 0.41 -8.68 -5.62
C VAL A 117 1.35 -9.87 -5.67
N THR A 118 2.21 -9.90 -6.69
CA THR A 118 3.25 -10.90 -6.90
C THR A 118 4.60 -10.23 -6.77
N ILE A 119 5.51 -10.82 -5.99
CA ILE A 119 6.83 -10.29 -5.66
C ILE A 119 7.85 -11.34 -6.11
N GLN A 120 8.80 -10.95 -6.95
CA GLN A 120 9.96 -11.77 -7.31
C GLN A 120 11.22 -11.12 -6.75
N TYR A 121 12.06 -11.91 -6.11
CA TYR A 121 13.31 -11.44 -5.50
C TYR A 121 14.37 -12.54 -5.50
N GLU A 122 15.63 -12.14 -5.48
CA GLU A 122 16.77 -13.01 -5.21
C GLU A 122 16.90 -13.15 -3.69
N ALA A 123 16.71 -14.36 -3.17
CA ALA A 123 16.95 -14.67 -1.76
C ALA A 123 18.45 -14.83 -1.51
N CYS A 124 18.93 -14.30 -0.38
CA CYS A 124 20.31 -14.52 0.06
C CYS A 124 20.39 -15.85 0.82
N VAL A 125 20.64 -16.95 0.10
CA VAL A 125 20.91 -18.25 0.72
C VAL A 125 22.35 -18.25 1.24
N SER A 126 22.51 -18.03 2.54
CA SER A 126 23.81 -18.13 3.22
C SER A 126 24.11 -19.59 3.57
N GLU A 127 24.46 -20.40 2.58
CA GLU A 127 25.11 -21.68 2.85
C GLU A 127 26.63 -21.47 2.98
N HIS A 128 27.20 -22.02 4.05
CA HIS A 128 28.58 -21.81 4.44
C HIS A 128 29.54 -22.51 3.46
N SER A 129 30.10 -21.77 2.51
CA SER A 129 31.44 -22.00 1.94
C SER A 129 31.91 -20.78 1.16
N GLU A 130 33.20 -20.54 1.21
CA GLU A 130 33.87 -19.49 0.44
C GLU A 130 33.75 -19.82 -1.07
N ASP A 131 33.66 -18.78 -1.91
CA ASP A 131 33.65 -18.80 -3.40
C ASP A 131 32.37 -19.07 -4.22
N SER A 132 31.16 -19.25 -3.66
CA SER A 132 29.92 -19.09 -4.46
C SER A 132 28.65 -18.75 -3.67
N GLN A 133 28.17 -17.51 -3.85
CA GLN A 133 26.87 -17.08 -3.33
C GLN A 133 25.75 -17.58 -4.27
N ILE A 134 25.06 -18.66 -3.88
CA ILE A 134 23.89 -19.16 -4.63
C ILE A 134 22.70 -18.26 -4.33
N THR A 135 22.32 -17.41 -5.29
CA THR A 135 21.07 -16.63 -5.21
C THR A 135 19.94 -17.41 -5.85
N THR A 136 18.97 -17.87 -5.07
CA THR A 136 17.72 -18.44 -5.59
C THR A 136 16.72 -17.34 -5.92
N VAL A 137 16.02 -17.45 -7.04
CA VAL A 137 14.91 -16.55 -7.38
C VAL A 137 13.63 -17.13 -6.81
N GLU A 138 13.02 -16.43 -5.86
CA GLU A 138 11.76 -16.81 -5.24
C GLU A 138 10.61 -15.92 -5.75
N GLU A 139 9.40 -16.48 -5.81
CA GLU A 139 8.17 -15.75 -6.09
C GLU A 139 7.13 -15.93 -4.97
N LEU A 140 6.63 -14.80 -4.44
CA LEU A 140 5.53 -14.76 -3.50
C LEU A 140 4.31 -14.09 -4.14
N SER A 141 3.21 -14.83 -4.27
CA SER A 141 1.93 -14.31 -4.78
C SER A 141 0.88 -14.22 -3.67
N ILE A 142 0.33 -13.01 -3.45
CA ILE A 142 -0.60 -12.67 -2.38
C ILE A 142 -1.92 -12.19 -3.00
N HIS A 143 -3.05 -12.76 -2.56
CA HIS A 143 -4.40 -12.29 -2.92
C HIS A 143 -5.03 -11.57 -1.72
N ILE A 144 -5.53 -10.36 -1.96
CA ILE A 144 -6.06 -9.44 -0.95
C ILE A 144 -7.57 -9.26 -1.19
N TYR A 145 -8.37 -9.76 -0.25
CA TYR A 145 -9.83 -9.69 -0.32
C TYR A 145 -10.35 -8.43 0.38
N LYS A 146 -11.18 -7.65 -0.32
CA LYS A 146 -11.74 -6.37 0.15
C LYS A 146 -13.16 -6.56 0.66
N GLN A 147 -13.45 -6.09 1.87
CA GLN A 147 -14.80 -6.09 2.44
C GLN A 147 -15.27 -4.66 2.74
N ARG A 148 -16.27 -4.16 2.00
CA ARG A 148 -16.93 -2.87 2.29
C ARG A 148 -17.98 -3.09 3.39
N LYS A 149 -17.68 -2.71 4.63
CA LYS A 149 -18.68 -2.62 5.70
C LYS A 149 -19.60 -1.43 5.41
N ARG A 150 -20.85 -1.69 5.00
CA ARG A 150 -21.88 -0.63 4.90
C ARG A 150 -22.22 -0.16 6.32
N MET A 151 -21.72 1.01 6.70
CA MET A 151 -22.29 1.77 7.81
C MET A 151 -23.66 2.26 7.35
N ALA A 152 -24.74 1.71 7.91
CA ALA A 152 -26.03 2.36 7.80
C ALA A 152 -25.96 3.67 8.58
N LEU A 153 -26.32 4.80 7.95
CA LEU A 153 -26.49 6.05 8.66
C LEU A 153 -27.67 5.85 9.62
N GLY A 154 -27.38 5.70 10.91
CA GLY A 154 -28.40 5.70 11.95
C GLY A 154 -29.06 7.06 11.95
N SER A 155 -30.36 7.12 11.61
CA SER A 155 -31.09 8.38 11.60
C SER A 155 -31.23 8.89 13.02
N GLU A 156 -30.56 10.00 13.30
CA GLU A 156 -30.66 10.71 14.57
C GLU A 156 -32.09 11.22 14.75
N LYS A 157 -32.77 10.73 15.79
CA LYS A 157 -33.97 11.38 16.34
C LYS A 157 -33.66 11.88 17.74
N THR A 158 -33.30 13.15 17.79
CA THR A 158 -33.25 13.98 19.00
C THR A 158 -34.54 13.84 19.81
N GLY A 159 -34.44 13.39 21.06
CA GLY A 159 -35.52 13.35 22.04
C GLY A 159 -35.14 14.12 23.30
N THR A 160 -35.48 15.40 23.35
CA THR A 160 -35.00 16.33 24.38
C THR A 160 -35.76 16.16 25.70
N ARG A 161 -35.04 15.69 26.75
CA ARG A 161 -35.24 15.93 28.20
C ARG A 161 -36.64 15.72 28.82
N SER A 162 -36.68 14.94 29.90
CA SER A 162 -36.92 15.53 31.22
C SER A 162 -36.50 14.63 32.38
N LEU A 163 -36.01 15.23 33.46
CA LEU A 163 -35.72 14.59 34.75
C LEU A 163 -36.83 14.95 35.73
N THR A 164 -37.51 13.97 36.30
CA THR A 164 -38.20 14.11 37.61
C THR A 164 -38.15 12.79 38.35
N SER A 165 -37.49 12.79 39.50
CA SER A 165 -37.63 11.75 40.52
C SER A 165 -38.45 12.33 41.66
N THR A 166 -39.64 11.78 41.91
CA THR A 166 -40.40 12.01 43.15
C THR A 166 -41.30 10.81 43.45
N ALA A 167 -41.53 10.54 44.73
CA ALA A 167 -42.08 9.28 45.23
C ALA A 167 -43.45 9.45 45.93
N LEU A 168 -44.04 8.31 46.32
CA LEU A 168 -45.07 8.11 47.37
C LEU A 168 -46.55 8.46 47.09
N GLY A 169 -47.45 7.73 47.78
CA GLY A 169 -48.93 7.84 47.76
C GLY A 169 -49.57 6.86 46.76
N HIS A 170 -50.37 5.84 47.12
CA HIS A 170 -51.66 5.87 47.86
C HIS A 170 -52.62 6.88 47.18
N GLU A 171 -53.80 6.56 46.65
CA GLU A 171 -54.64 5.33 46.70
C GLU A 171 -55.65 5.30 45.52
N SER A 172 -56.66 4.43 45.38
CA SER A 172 -57.26 3.41 46.27
C SER A 172 -57.90 2.26 45.46
N ARG A 173 -58.65 1.36 46.10
CA ARG A 173 -59.35 0.22 45.45
C ARG A 173 -60.76 0.02 46.01
N ASN A 174 -61.69 -0.29 45.10
CA ASN A 174 -63.11 -0.61 45.30
C ASN A 174 -63.36 -1.75 46.30
#